data_AF-A0AAV0J6X6-F1
#
_entry.id   AF-A0AAV0J6X6-F1
#
_cell.length_a   1.000
_cell.length_b   1.000
_cell.length_c   1.000
_cell.angle_alpha   90.00
_cell.angle_beta   90.00
_cell.angle_gamma   90.00
#
_symmetry.space_group_name_H-M   'P 1'
#
loop_
_entity.id
_entity.type
_entity.pdbx_description
1 polymer ?
#
loop_
_entity_poly.entity_id
_entity_poly.type
_entity_poly.pdbx_seq_one_letter_code
_entity_poly.pdbx_strand_id
1 'polypeptide(L)'
;NNPLRDGDVLVSGRQTFSLGFFSPKNSIRRYLGIWYHNVSEQTVIWVANRDAPLNDTSGLLSLDSRDNFGIYAANGTSLVWSAKLPAGNFAARLLNSGNWEMSILDTCKKLNP
;
A
#
# COMPACT_ATOMS: atom_id res chain seq x y z
N ASN A 1 -7.47 1.45 -10.10
CA ASN A 1 -6.91 1.12 -8.78
C ASN A 1 -7.94 1.41 -7.71
N ASN A 2 -8.24 0.44 -6.85
CA ASN A 2 -9.05 0.69 -5.67
C ASN A 2 -8.13 1.17 -4.54
N PRO A 3 -8.53 2.21 -3.78
CA PRO A 3 -7.76 2.64 -2.63
C PRO A 3 -7.77 1.55 -1.55
N LEU A 4 -6.72 1.52 -0.73
CA LEU A 4 -6.61 0.63 0.42
C LEU A 4 -6.80 1.45 1.70
N ARG A 5 -7.84 1.14 2.47
CA ARG A 5 -8.17 1.83 3.73
C ARG A 5 -7.57 1.10 4.91
N ASP A 6 -7.47 1.80 6.03
CA ASP A 6 -7.21 1.14 7.30
C ASP A 6 -8.24 0.04 7.58
N GLY A 7 -7.77 -1.14 7.97
CA GLY A 7 -8.57 -2.36 8.13
C GLY A 7 -8.55 -3.29 6.92
N ASP A 8 -8.25 -2.77 5.73
CA ASP A 8 -8.05 -3.60 4.54
C ASP A 8 -6.67 -4.27 4.56
N VAL A 9 -6.60 -5.49 4.03
CA VAL A 9 -5.35 -6.24 3.88
C VAL A 9 -5.25 -6.82 2.48
N LEU A 10 -4.16 -6.49 1.78
CA LEU A 10 -3.79 -7.15 0.53
C LEU A 10 -2.91 -8.35 0.83
N VAL A 11 -3.27 -9.50 0.30
CA VAL A 11 -2.54 -10.76 0.49
C VAL A 11 -1.93 -11.16 -0.86
N SER A 12 -0.64 -11.51 -0.85
CA SER A 12 0.05 -12.07 -2.02
C SER A 12 -0.63 -13.37 -2.47
N GLY A 13 -0.53 -13.73 -3.76
CA GLY A 13 -1.24 -14.89 -4.32
C GLY A 13 -0.91 -16.23 -3.64
N ARG A 14 0.31 -16.38 -3.08
CA ARG A 14 0.74 -17.55 -2.29
C ARG A 14 0.55 -17.39 -0.78
N GLN A 15 -0.15 -16.33 -0.34
CA GLN A 15 -0.42 -16.07 1.08
C GLN A 15 0.86 -16.06 1.93
N THR A 16 1.96 -15.56 1.36
CA THR A 16 3.26 -15.49 2.04
C THR A 16 3.44 -14.13 2.71
N PHE A 17 3.02 -13.08 2.01
CA PHE A 17 3.11 -11.69 2.45
C PHE A 17 1.74 -11.02 2.47
N SER A 18 1.60 -10.08 3.40
CA SER A 18 0.49 -9.15 3.51
C SER A 18 0.97 -7.72 3.51
N LEU A 19 0.16 -6.82 2.94
CA LEU A 19 0.33 -5.37 2.95
C LEU A 19 -0.93 -4.75 3.56
N GLY A 20 -0.76 -3.81 4.48
CA GLY A 20 -1.86 -3.07 5.07
C GLY A 20 -1.42 -2.14 6.20
N PHE A 21 -2.40 -1.51 6.85
CA PHE A 21 -2.15 -0.64 8.00
C PHE A 21 -2.05 -1.46 9.28
N PHE A 22 -1.07 -1.13 10.13
CA PHE A 22 -0.84 -1.82 11.41
C PHE A 22 -0.34 -0.85 12.48
N SER A 23 -0.40 -1.31 13.73
CA SER A 23 0.14 -0.60 14.89
C SER A 23 1.11 -1.53 15.64
N PRO A 24 2.31 -1.06 15.99
CA PRO A 24 3.19 -1.79 16.91
C PRO A 24 2.50 -2.03 18.25
N LYS A 25 2.93 -3.09 18.96
CA LYS A 25 2.39 -3.42 20.28
C LYS A 25 2.45 -2.21 21.22
N ASN A 26 1.35 -1.94 21.91
CA ASN A 26 1.19 -0.83 22.86
C ASN A 26 1.39 0.58 22.25
N SER A 27 1.16 0.76 20.95
CA SER A 27 1.22 2.06 20.29
C SER A 27 -0.08 2.37 19.55
N ILE A 28 -0.52 3.62 19.63
CA ILE A 28 -1.62 4.16 18.81
C ILE A 28 -1.14 4.64 17.43
N ARG A 29 0.18 4.67 17.22
CA ARG A 29 0.75 5.10 15.94
C ARG A 29 0.43 4.07 14.87
N ARG A 30 0.09 4.56 13.69
CA ARG A 30 -0.38 3.73 12.57
C ARG A 30 0.57 3.86 11.38
N TYR A 31 0.91 2.72 10.81
CA TYR A 31 1.89 2.58 9.74
C TYR A 31 1.33 1.71 8.62
N LEU A 32 1.73 2.00 7.38
CA LEU A 32 1.56 1.09 6.26
C LEU A 32 2.82 0.23 6.15
N GLY A 33 2.67 -1.09 6.08
CA GLY A 33 3.81 -1.99 5.99
C GLY A 33 3.50 -3.35 5.39
N ILE A 34 4.56 -4.11 5.17
CA ILE A 34 4.52 -5.50 4.67
C ILE A 34 4.98 -6.43 5.78
N TRP A 35 4.27 -7.55 5.98
CA TRP A 35 4.60 -8.58 6.95
C TRP A 35 4.38 -10.00 6.40
N TYR A 36 4.92 -11.01 7.08
CA TYR A 36 4.63 -12.41 6.78
C TYR A 36 3.20 -12.78 7.16
N HIS A 37 2.41 -13.29 6.22
CA HIS A 37 0.98 -13.53 6.40
C HIS A 37 0.68 -14.66 7.41
N ASN A 38 1.42 -15.76 7.35
CA ASN A 38 1.15 -16.99 8.09
C ASN A 38 1.99 -17.15 9.37
N VAL A 39 2.36 -16.05 10.02
CA VAL A 39 3.13 -16.06 11.28
C VAL A 39 2.26 -15.48 12.39
N SER A 40 2.19 -16.18 13.52
CA SER A 40 1.35 -15.80 14.66
C SER A 40 1.73 -14.45 15.27
N GLU A 41 3.04 -14.18 15.35
CA GLU A 41 3.56 -12.87 15.69
C GLU A 41 3.82 -12.07 14.41
N GLN A 42 3.15 -10.92 14.29
CA GLN A 42 3.24 -10.07 13.10
C GLN A 42 4.67 -9.58 12.90
N THR A 43 5.40 -10.24 12.03
CA THR A 43 6.79 -9.92 11.71
C THR A 43 6.80 -8.97 10.50
N VAL A 44 6.96 -7.68 10.78
CA VAL A 44 6.98 -6.61 9.77
C VAL A 44 8.37 -6.51 9.14
N ILE A 45 8.44 -6.59 7.81
CA ILE A 45 9.69 -6.57 7.04
C ILE A 45 9.92 -5.26 6.29
N TRP A 46 8.87 -4.46 6.10
CA TRP A 46 8.96 -3.15 5.43
C TRP A 46 7.90 -2.19 5.95
N VAL A 47 8.23 -0.90 6.04
CA VAL A 47 7.35 0.17 6.54
C VAL A 47 7.50 1.40 5.66
N ALA A 48 6.40 1.88 5.09
CA ALA A 48 6.37 3.00 4.15
C ALA A 48 6.58 4.35 4.86
N ASN A 49 5.74 4.65 5.86
CA ASN A 49 5.71 5.92 6.58
C ASN A 49 6.45 5.81 7.93
N ARG A 50 7.67 5.27 7.92
CA ARG A 50 8.46 5.01 9.13
C ARG A 50 8.74 6.29 9.93
N ASP A 51 9.05 7.38 9.25
CA ASP A 51 9.41 8.66 9.87
C ASP A 51 8.19 9.56 10.16
N ALA A 52 7.04 9.23 9.56
CA ALA A 52 5.80 10.01 9.66
C ALA A 52 4.60 9.09 9.94
N PRO A 53 4.50 8.51 11.15
CA PRO A 53 3.34 7.72 11.53
C PRO A 53 2.05 8.54 11.56
N LEU A 54 0.96 7.87 11.26
CA LEU A 54 -0.40 8.36 11.49
C LEU A 54 -0.74 8.28 13.00
N ASN A 55 -1.69 9.12 13.44
CA ASN A 55 -2.14 9.19 14.84
C ASN A 55 -3.49 8.51 15.09
N ASP A 56 -4.11 8.00 14.04
CA ASP A 56 -5.44 7.40 14.05
C ASP A 56 -5.54 6.31 12.97
N THR A 57 -6.75 5.76 12.78
CA THR A 57 -7.07 4.75 11.76
C THR A 57 -7.72 5.38 10.51
N SER A 58 -7.41 6.65 10.21
CA SER A 58 -7.93 7.34 9.01
C SER A 58 -7.08 7.11 7.76
N GLY A 59 -6.11 6.20 7.84
CA GLY A 59 -5.14 5.90 6.80
C GLY A 59 -5.79 5.47 5.49
N LEU A 60 -5.31 6.07 4.40
CA LEU A 60 -5.72 5.78 3.04
C LEU A 60 -4.50 5.70 2.14
N LEU A 61 -4.27 4.55 1.51
CA LEU A 61 -3.30 4.41 0.43
C LEU A 61 -4.03 4.55 -0.91
N SER A 62 -3.71 5.59 -1.67
CA SER A 62 -4.39 5.91 -2.92
C SER A 62 -3.49 6.62 -3.93
N LEU A 63 -3.91 6.57 -5.20
CA LEU A 63 -3.42 7.45 -6.27
C LEU A 63 -4.40 8.62 -6.41
N ASP A 64 -3.93 9.86 -6.27
CA ASP A 64 -4.75 11.04 -6.46
C ASP A 64 -4.78 11.51 -7.93
N SER A 65 -5.59 12.55 -8.21
CA SER A 65 -5.74 13.12 -9.55
C SER A 65 -4.53 13.93 -10.05
N ARG A 66 -3.47 14.05 -9.24
CA ARG A 66 -2.21 14.75 -9.56
C ARG A 66 -1.05 13.75 -9.71
N ASP A 67 -1.37 12.48 -9.91
CA ASP A 67 -0.43 11.37 -10.04
C ASP A 67 0.45 11.15 -8.80
N ASN A 68 -0.02 11.58 -7.61
CA ASN A 68 0.64 11.23 -6.36
C ASN A 68 0.09 9.90 -5.87
N PHE A 69 0.98 8.91 -5.78
CA PHE A 69 0.68 7.69 -5.07
C PHE A 69 1.20 7.80 -3.65
N GLY A 70 0.30 7.77 -2.68
CA GLY A 70 0.67 8.14 -1.33
C GLY A 70 -0.25 7.63 -0.25
N ILE A 71 0.23 7.83 0.97
CA ILE A 71 -0.47 7.61 2.22
C ILE A 71 -1.07 8.94 2.65
N TYR A 72 -2.38 8.93 2.86
CA TYR A 72 -3.16 10.07 3.29
C TYR A 72 -3.76 9.79 4.68
N ALA A 73 -3.83 10.85 5.49
CA ALA A 73 -4.53 10.92 6.76
C ALA A 73 -5.84 11.71 6.62
N ALA A 74 -6.60 11.79 7.71
CA ALA A 74 -7.83 12.57 7.80
C ALA A 74 -8.78 12.25 6.64
N ASN A 75 -8.96 10.94 6.38
CA ASN A 75 -9.81 10.40 5.32
C ASN A 75 -9.48 10.90 3.90
N GLY A 76 -8.19 11.08 3.60
CA GLY A 76 -7.74 11.45 2.25
C GLY A 76 -7.41 12.93 2.06
N THR A 77 -7.52 13.75 3.11
CA THR A 77 -7.36 15.21 3.01
C THR A 77 -5.94 15.69 3.31
N SER A 78 -5.15 14.92 4.06
CA SER A 78 -3.79 15.29 4.46
C SER A 78 -2.78 14.29 3.91
N LEU A 79 -1.81 14.74 3.12
CA LEU A 79 -0.78 13.89 2.54
C LEU A 79 0.38 13.68 3.53
N VAL A 80 0.69 12.42 3.83
CA VAL A 80 1.73 12.04 4.82
C VAL A 80 3.02 11.61 4.13
N TRP A 81 2.89 10.78 3.10
CA TRP A 81 4.01 10.29 2.30
C TRP A 81 3.52 10.06 0.88
N SER A 82 4.35 10.38 -0.12
CA SER A 82 4.00 10.10 -1.51
C SER A 82 5.24 9.87 -2.36
N ALA A 83 5.01 9.17 -3.47
CA ALA A 83 5.89 9.15 -4.61
C ALA A 83 5.11 9.67 -5.82
N LYS A 84 5.80 10.43 -6.66
CA LYS A 84 5.22 10.94 -7.91
C LYS A 84 5.35 9.89 -8.99
N LEU A 85 4.23 9.56 -9.62
CA LEU A 85 4.20 8.66 -10.76
C LEU A 85 4.27 9.45 -12.07
N PRO A 86 4.79 8.84 -13.16
CA PRO A 86 4.58 9.39 -14.49
C PRO A 86 3.09 9.31 -14.85
N ALA A 87 2.66 10.10 -15.84
CA ALA A 87 1.28 10.03 -16.32
C ALA A 87 0.99 8.63 -16.92
N GLY A 88 -0.11 8.01 -16.51
CA GLY A 88 -0.49 6.69 -17.02
C GLY A 88 -1.52 5.97 -16.15
N ASN A 89 -2.01 4.83 -16.64
CA ASN A 89 -2.83 3.93 -15.85
C ASN A 89 -1.91 2.95 -15.14
N PHE A 90 -1.97 2.89 -13.81
CA PHE A 90 -1.15 1.96 -13.03
C PHE A 90 -2.02 0.94 -12.30
N ALA A 91 -1.47 -0.26 -12.16
CA ALA A 91 -1.92 -1.27 -11.22
C ALA A 91 -0.82 -1.53 -10.20
N ALA A 92 -1.20 -1.66 -8.93
CA ALA A 92 -0.30 -2.08 -7.87
C ALA A 92 -0.62 -3.52 -7.44
N ARG A 93 0.41 -4.34 -7.20
CA ARG A 93 0.27 -5.72 -6.74
C ARG A 93 1.34 -6.07 -5.71
N LEU A 94 0.95 -6.88 -4.73
CA LEU A 94 1.89 -7.52 -3.81
C LEU A 94 2.34 -8.86 -4.40
N LEU A 95 3.61 -8.95 -4.76
CA LEU A 95 4.20 -10.15 -5.33
C LEU A 95 4.48 -11.20 -4.25
N ASN A 96 4.58 -12.47 -4.67
CA ASN A 96 4.92 -13.58 -3.79
C ASN A 96 6.36 -13.52 -3.25
N SER A 97 7.20 -12.61 -3.76
CA SER A 97 8.52 -12.30 -3.22
C SER A 97 8.50 -11.31 -2.06
N GLY A 98 7.34 -10.70 -1.77
CA GLY A 98 7.21 -9.63 -0.78
C GLY A 98 7.47 -8.24 -1.37
N ASN A 99 7.80 -8.15 -2.67
CA ASN A 99 7.87 -6.87 -3.35
C ASN A 99 6.48 -6.31 -3.62
N TRP A 100 6.30 -5.03 -3.30
CA TRP A 100 5.19 -4.25 -3.79
C TRP A 100 5.59 -3.60 -5.10
N GLU A 101 4.92 -4.01 -6.17
CA GLU A 101 5.22 -3.56 -7.52
C GLU A 101 4.07 -2.76 -8.07
N MET A 102 4.42 -1.66 -8.74
CA MET A 102 3.50 -0.90 -9.57
C MET A 102 3.89 -1.07 -11.03
N SER A 103 2.92 -1.45 -11.86
CA SER A 103 3.10 -1.62 -13.30
C SER A 103 2.11 -0.77 -14.08
N ILE A 104 2.57 -0.18 -15.18
CA ILE A 104 1.70 0.51 -16.14
C ILE A 104 0.77 -0.54 -16.77
N LEU A 105 -0.53 -0.25 -16.74
CA LEU A 105 -1.52 -0.98 -17.51
C LEU A 105 -1.42 -0.48 -18.95
N ASP A 106 -0.60 -1.15 -19.76
CA ASP A 106 -0.60 -0.91 -21.20
C ASP A 106 -1.95 -1.36 -21.77
N THR A 107 -2.74 -0.43 -22.29
CA THR A 107 -4.04 -0.72 -22.91
C THR A 107 -3.93 -1.41 -24.28
N CYS A 108 -2.74 -1.85 -24.71
CA CYS A 108 -2.52 -2.45 -26.02
C CYS A 108 -1.63 -3.70 -25.96
N LYS A 109 -2.20 -4.83 -25.57
CA LYS A 109 -1.95 -6.06 -26.34
C LYS A 109 -3.11 -6.23 -27.32
N LYS A 110 -3.09 -5.45 -28.40
CA LYS A 110 -3.70 -5.93 -29.64
C LYS A 110 -2.87 -7.13 -30.07
N LEU A 111 -3.34 -8.32 -29.73
CA LEU A 111 -2.98 -9.51 -30.46
C LEU A 111 -3.49 -9.27 -31.88
N ASN A 112 -2.58 -8.90 -32.80
CA ASN A 112 -2.87 -9.05 -34.20
C ASN A 112 -2.79 -10.56 -34.53
N PRO A 113 -3.75 -11.10 -35.31
CA PRO A 113 -3.70 -12.47 -35.79
C PRO A 113 -2.52 -12.70 -36.74
#